data_AF-A0A942TF57-F1
#
_entry.id   AF-A0A942TF57-F1
#
_cell.length_a   1.000
_cell.length_b   1.000
_cell.length_c   1.000
_cell.angle_alpha   90.00
_cell.angle_beta   90.00
_cell.angle_gamma   90.00
#
_symmetry.space_group_name_H-M   'P 1'
#
loop_
_entity.id
_entity.type
_entity.pdbx_description
1 polymer ?
#
loop_
_entity_poly.entity_id
_entity_poly.type
_entity_poly.pdbx_seq_one_letter_code
_entity_poly.pdbx_strand_id
1 'polypeptide(L)'
;MDDWNTTTFHAYLSDKHAEMFGCDYVPFRGWTAEKGMIGNLIGTRTKPRTASNEDVKRFIDETFAEYRPSAQYPGTSFGFMFTYRKNVWQRIQLDAKLEAKRKEQAQAKAEKQAVDFEKLADWL
;
A
#
# COMPACT_ATOMS: atom_id res chain seq x y z
N MET A 1 4.57 -10.01 -2.15
CA MET A 1 3.46 -9.29 -2.82
C MET A 1 3.89 -8.68 -4.18
N ASP A 2 5.10 -8.98 -4.68
CA ASP A 2 5.69 -8.25 -5.81
C ASP A 2 5.09 -8.57 -7.19
N ASP A 3 4.47 -9.73 -7.36
CA ASP A 3 3.86 -10.16 -8.64
C ASP A 3 2.50 -9.49 -8.92
N TRP A 4 1.97 -8.74 -7.94
CA TRP A 4 0.68 -8.07 -8.11
C TRP A 4 0.80 -6.95 -9.13
N ASN A 5 -0.08 -7.01 -10.12
CA ASN A 5 -0.23 -5.98 -11.14
C ASN A 5 -1.61 -5.32 -11.04
N THR A 6 -1.87 -4.35 -11.90
CA THR A 6 -3.12 -3.57 -11.89
C THR A 6 -4.37 -4.45 -11.99
N THR A 7 -4.33 -5.53 -12.79
CA THR A 7 -5.44 -6.46 -12.93
C THR A 7 -5.69 -7.22 -11.62
N THR A 8 -4.63 -7.65 -10.94
CA THR A 8 -4.72 -8.33 -9.64
C THR A 8 -5.35 -7.41 -8.59
N PHE A 9 -4.97 -6.13 -8.56
CA PHE A 9 -5.60 -5.15 -7.67
C PHE A 9 -7.08 -4.90 -7.98
N HIS A 10 -7.48 -4.90 -9.26
CA HIS A 10 -8.88 -4.77 -9.62
C HIS A 10 -9.72 -6.00 -9.24
N ALA A 11 -9.17 -7.20 -9.42
CA ALA A 11 -9.81 -8.43 -8.93
C ALA A 11 -9.99 -8.34 -7.41
N TYR A 12 -8.93 -8.00 -6.69
CA TYR A 12 -8.98 -7.80 -5.24
C TYR A 12 -10.02 -6.76 -4.80
N LEU A 13 -10.07 -5.60 -5.46
CA LEU A 13 -11.07 -4.57 -5.19
C LEU A 13 -12.50 -5.09 -5.40
N SER A 14 -12.72 -5.85 -6.47
CA SER A 14 -14.04 -6.38 -6.82
C SER A 14 -14.50 -7.42 -5.80
N ASP A 15 -13.63 -8.38 -5.49
CA ASP A 15 -13.90 -9.45 -4.52
C ASP A 15 -14.19 -8.86 -3.13
N LYS A 16 -13.34 -7.94 -2.67
CA LYS A 16 -13.48 -7.36 -1.34
C LYS A 16 -14.70 -6.45 -1.24
N HIS A 17 -15.03 -5.72 -2.31
CA HIS A 17 -16.22 -4.89 -2.35
C HIS A 17 -17.50 -5.74 -2.29
N ALA A 18 -17.53 -6.86 -3.03
CA ALA A 18 -18.63 -7.81 -2.96
C ALA A 18 -18.75 -8.43 -1.55
N GLU A 19 -17.63 -8.79 -0.91
CA GLU A 19 -17.60 -9.34 0.45
C GLU A 19 -18.15 -8.36 1.50
N MET A 20 -17.71 -7.09 1.46
CA MET A 20 -18.04 -6.13 2.52
C MET A 20 -19.37 -5.38 2.29
N PHE A 21 -19.72 -5.10 1.03
CA PHE A 21 -20.89 -4.27 0.70
C PHE A 21 -22.01 -5.05 0.00
N GLY A 22 -21.77 -6.30 -0.39
CA GLY A 22 -22.78 -7.16 -1.04
C GLY A 22 -23.24 -6.66 -2.41
N CYS A 23 -22.49 -5.76 -3.06
CA CYS A 23 -22.82 -5.21 -4.37
C CYS A 23 -21.61 -5.19 -5.30
N ASP A 24 -21.89 -5.11 -6.60
CA ASP A 24 -20.87 -5.11 -7.64
C ASP A 24 -19.99 -3.87 -7.56
N TYR A 25 -18.70 -4.06 -7.81
CA TYR A 25 -17.73 -2.98 -7.83
C TYR A 25 -17.84 -2.15 -9.12
N VAL A 26 -17.99 -0.83 -8.96
CA VAL A 26 -18.11 0.12 -10.07
C VAL A 26 -16.98 1.15 -10.02
N PRO A 27 -16.21 1.35 -11.10
CA PRO A 27 -15.09 2.30 -11.10
C PRO A 27 -15.57 3.76 -11.13
N PHE A 28 -14.82 4.67 -10.49
CA PHE A 28 -15.22 6.09 -10.34
C PHE A 28 -15.47 6.85 -11.65
N ARG A 29 -14.57 6.70 -12.64
CA ARG A 29 -14.60 7.40 -13.95
C ARG A 29 -14.52 6.44 -15.13
N GLY A 30 -14.55 5.13 -14.86
CA GLY A 30 -14.27 4.08 -15.82
C GLY A 30 -12.97 3.33 -15.54
N TRP A 31 -12.90 2.09 -16.04
CA TRP A 31 -11.84 1.14 -15.76
C TRP A 31 -10.45 1.64 -16.17
N THR A 32 -10.32 2.30 -17.32
CA THR A 32 -9.01 2.78 -17.81
C THR A 32 -8.41 3.84 -16.88
N ALA A 33 -9.24 4.76 -16.36
CA ALA A 33 -8.78 5.80 -15.46
C ALA A 33 -8.28 5.20 -14.15
N GLU A 34 -9.03 4.26 -13.58
CA GLU A 34 -8.69 3.62 -12.32
C GLU A 34 -7.46 2.72 -12.44
N LYS A 35 -7.35 1.95 -13.54
CA LYS A 35 -6.12 1.21 -13.89
C LYS A 35 -4.92 2.13 -13.97
N GLY A 36 -5.08 3.32 -14.56
CA GLY A 36 -4.03 4.33 -14.62
C GLY A 36 -3.62 4.85 -13.23
N MET A 37 -4.57 5.05 -12.32
CA MET A 37 -4.27 5.47 -10.95
C MET A 37 -3.46 4.42 -10.19
N ILE A 38 -3.91 3.17 -10.22
CA ILE A 38 -3.19 2.05 -9.57
C ILE A 38 -1.82 1.84 -10.24
N GLY A 39 -1.75 1.86 -11.57
CA GLY A 39 -0.51 1.72 -12.32
C GLY A 39 0.53 2.82 -12.02
N ASN A 40 0.09 4.05 -11.72
CA ASN A 40 1.01 5.12 -11.28
C ASN A 40 1.61 4.84 -9.89
N LEU A 41 0.93 4.06 -9.03
CA LEU A 41 1.42 3.71 -7.70
C LEU A 41 2.39 2.53 -7.76
N ILE A 42 1.94 1.41 -8.33
CA ILE A 42 2.68 0.14 -8.32
C ILE A 42 3.77 0.07 -9.41
N GLY A 43 3.82 1.08 -10.28
CA GLY A 43 4.72 1.11 -11.42
C GLY A 43 4.20 0.30 -12.60
N THR A 44 4.70 0.63 -13.79
CA THR A 44 4.44 -0.12 -15.03
C THR A 44 5.76 -0.31 -15.77
N ARG A 45 5.74 -0.98 -16.92
CA ARG A 45 6.93 -1.14 -17.77
C ARG A 45 7.60 0.20 -18.13
N THR A 46 6.84 1.30 -18.14
CA THR A 46 7.33 2.63 -18.53
C THR A 46 7.44 3.61 -17.37
N LYS A 47 6.91 3.28 -16.18
CA LYS A 47 6.87 4.20 -15.03
C LYS A 47 7.47 3.55 -13.79
N PRO A 48 8.35 4.27 -13.06
CA PRO A 48 8.88 3.75 -11.82
C PRO A 48 7.77 3.55 -10.78
N ARG A 49 7.95 2.52 -9.95
CA ARG A 49 7.09 2.26 -8.80
C ARG A 49 7.26 3.39 -7.76
N THR A 50 6.15 3.94 -7.27
CA THR A 50 6.16 5.01 -6.26
C THR A 50 5.78 4.52 -4.87
N ALA A 51 5.11 3.36 -4.78
CA ALA A 51 4.77 2.71 -3.53
C ALA A 51 4.84 1.19 -3.64
N SER A 52 5.03 0.51 -2.51
CA SER A 52 4.99 -0.94 -2.47
C SER A 52 3.57 -1.45 -2.72
N ASN A 53 3.45 -2.67 -3.24
CA ASN A 53 2.15 -3.32 -3.41
C ASN A 53 1.44 -3.52 -2.06
N GLU A 54 2.21 -3.70 -0.99
CA GLU A 54 1.71 -3.85 0.38
C GLU A 54 1.06 -2.56 0.89
N ASP A 55 1.68 -1.40 0.64
CA ASP A 55 1.11 -0.10 1.01
C ASP A 55 -0.21 0.16 0.29
N VAL A 56 -0.29 -0.19 -1.01
CA VAL A 56 -1.52 -0.03 -1.80
C VAL A 56 -2.62 -0.96 -1.28
N LYS A 57 -2.29 -2.22 -0.97
CA LYS A 57 -3.25 -3.16 -0.38
C LYS A 57 -3.73 -2.66 0.99
N ARG A 58 -2.81 -2.24 1.85
CA ARG A 58 -3.12 -1.69 3.18
C ARG A 58 -4.02 -0.46 3.08
N PHE A 59 -3.76 0.42 2.11
CA PHE A 59 -4.60 1.58 1.84
C PHE A 59 -6.03 1.19 1.48
N ILE A 60 -6.20 0.24 0.56
CA ILE A 60 -7.52 -0.29 0.19
C ILE A 60 -8.21 -0.90 1.43
N ASP A 61 -7.46 -1.61 2.25
CA ASP A 61 -8.01 -2.30 3.41
C ASP A 61 -8.51 -1.34 4.49
N GLU A 62 -7.69 -0.35 4.85
CA GLU A 62 -8.04 0.66 5.84
C GLU A 62 -9.20 1.54 5.35
N THR A 63 -9.17 1.97 4.08
CA THR A 63 -10.21 2.85 3.53
C THR A 63 -11.56 2.16 3.44
N PHE A 64 -11.60 0.88 3.06
CA PHE A 64 -12.84 0.12 3.08
C PHE A 64 -13.36 -0.15 4.51
N ALA A 65 -12.48 -0.52 5.44
CA ALA A 65 -12.89 -0.79 6.82
C ALA A 65 -13.46 0.47 7.51
N GLU A 66 -12.92 1.64 7.19
CA GLU A 66 -13.40 2.91 7.71
C GLU A 66 -14.59 3.48 6.90
N TYR A 67 -15.01 2.86 5.79
CA TYR A 67 -16.11 3.36 4.98
C TYR A 67 -17.46 2.97 5.60
N ARG A 68 -18.35 3.96 5.72
CA ARG A 68 -19.72 3.75 6.22
C ARG A 68 -20.69 3.80 5.05
N PRO A 69 -21.21 2.66 4.58
CA PRO A 69 -22.17 2.64 3.48
C PRO A 69 -23.49 3.29 3.90
N SER A 70 -24.15 3.93 2.95
CA SER A 70 -25.45 4.58 3.12
C SER A 70 -26.36 4.22 1.94
N ALA A 71 -27.67 4.48 2.05
CA ALA A 71 -28.61 4.18 0.96
C ALA A 71 -28.25 4.89 -0.35
N GLN A 72 -27.69 6.11 -0.28
CA GLN A 72 -27.25 6.87 -1.44
C GLN A 72 -25.89 6.40 -1.98
N TYR A 73 -25.03 5.88 -1.09
CA TYR A 73 -23.68 5.44 -1.40
C TYR A 73 -23.42 4.07 -0.76
N PRO A 74 -23.89 2.98 -1.40
CA PRO A 74 -23.80 1.64 -0.83
C PRO A 74 -22.37 1.07 -0.86
N GLY A 75 -21.50 1.64 -1.68
CA GLY A 75 -20.12 1.18 -1.86
C GLY A 75 -19.18 2.29 -2.31
N THR A 76 -17.92 1.95 -2.49
CA THR A 76 -16.87 2.91 -2.87
C THR A 76 -15.88 2.33 -3.88
N SER A 77 -15.21 3.22 -4.60
CA SER A 77 -14.25 2.89 -5.66
C SER A 77 -12.86 3.40 -5.35
N PHE A 78 -11.84 2.81 -5.95
CA PHE A 78 -10.45 3.21 -5.75
C PHE A 78 -10.22 4.68 -6.11
N GLY A 79 -10.85 5.17 -7.19
CA GLY A 79 -10.81 6.59 -7.52
C GLY A 79 -11.37 7.49 -6.41
N PHE A 80 -12.48 7.10 -5.77
CA PHE A 80 -13.04 7.83 -4.64
C PHE A 80 -12.10 7.78 -3.43
N MET A 81 -11.64 6.58 -3.07
CA MET A 81 -10.70 6.37 -1.96
C MET A 81 -9.46 7.25 -2.13
N PHE A 82 -8.82 7.20 -3.29
CA PHE A 82 -7.59 7.96 -3.57
C PHE A 82 -7.81 9.49 -3.64
N THR A 83 -9.02 9.93 -4.01
CA THR A 83 -9.34 11.36 -4.08
C THR A 83 -9.63 11.93 -2.69
N TYR A 84 -10.44 11.26 -1.89
CA TYR A 84 -10.97 11.81 -0.64
C TYR A 84 -10.29 11.28 0.63
N ARG A 85 -9.54 10.18 0.56
CA ARG A 85 -8.86 9.56 1.71
C ARG A 85 -7.34 9.64 1.62
N LYS A 86 -6.82 10.72 1.03
CA LYS A 86 -5.37 10.96 0.93
C LYS A 86 -4.66 11.06 2.29
N ASN A 87 -5.40 11.43 3.33
CA ASN A 87 -4.90 11.40 4.71
C ASN A 87 -4.47 9.98 5.15
N VAL A 88 -5.26 8.95 4.80
CA VAL A 88 -4.91 7.54 5.07
C VAL A 88 -3.66 7.15 4.31
N TRP A 89 -3.57 7.55 3.03
CA TRP A 89 -2.38 7.33 2.21
C TRP A 89 -1.11 7.96 2.81
N GLN A 90 -1.19 9.23 3.23
CA GLN A 90 -0.07 9.94 3.86
C GLN A 90 0.38 9.27 5.16
N ARG A 91 -0.56 8.78 5.98
CA ARG A 91 -0.25 8.01 7.19
C ARG A 91 0.55 6.75 6.85
N ILE A 92 0.06 5.95 5.89
CA ILE A 92 0.75 4.72 5.46
C ILE A 92 2.16 5.03 4.93
N GLN A 93 2.32 6.08 4.13
CA GLN A 93 3.64 6.51 3.64
C GLN A 93 4.59 6.92 4.78
N LEU A 94 4.07 7.57 5.83
CA LEU A 94 4.86 7.94 6.99
C LEU A 94 5.29 6.70 7.77
N ASP A 95 4.35 5.78 8.02
CA ASP A 95 4.60 4.52 8.72
C ASP A 95 5.68 3.70 8.00
N ALA A 96 5.55 3.52 6.68
CA ALA A 96 6.52 2.78 5.87
C ALA A 96 7.93 3.40 5.95
N LYS A 97 8.03 4.73 5.92
CA LYS A 97 9.31 5.44 6.10
C LYS A 97 9.89 5.26 7.49
N LEU A 98 9.06 5.27 8.53
CA LEU A 98 9.51 5.06 9.91
C LEU A 98 10.01 3.63 10.11
N GLU A 99 9.32 2.64 9.54
CA GLU A 99 9.73 1.24 9.58
C GLU A 99 11.06 1.02 8.85
N ALA A 100 11.23 1.62 7.67
CA ALA A 100 12.50 1.57 6.95
C ALA A 100 13.65 2.14 7.78
N LYS A 101 13.46 3.33 8.37
CA LYS A 101 14.46 3.95 9.25
C LYS A 101 14.80 3.09 10.48
N ARG A 102 13.80 2.45 11.09
CA ARG A 102 14.02 1.55 12.24
C ARG A 102 14.85 0.33 11.84
N LYS A 103 14.58 -0.25 10.66
CA LYS A 103 15.35 -1.38 10.12
C LYS A 103 16.80 -0.99 9.82
N GLU A 104 17.01 0.15 9.18
CA GLU A 104 18.36 0.70 8.91
C GLU A 104 19.13 0.95 10.23
N GLN A 105 18.49 1.55 11.23
CA GLN A 105 19.11 1.77 12.54
C GLN A 105 19.45 0.47 13.25
N ALA A 106 18.59 -0.54 13.17
CA ALA A 106 18.85 -1.85 13.75
C ALA A 106 20.02 -2.56 13.05
N GLN A 107 20.09 -2.49 11.72
CA GLN A 107 21.22 -3.03 10.94
C GLN A 107 22.52 -2.31 11.27
N ALA A 108 22.54 -0.97 11.27
CA ALA A 108 23.72 -0.19 11.61
C ALA A 108 24.19 -0.46 13.05
N LYS A 109 23.26 -0.71 13.98
CA LYS A 109 23.60 -1.10 15.37
C LYS A 109 24.19 -2.51 15.42
N ALA A 110 23.63 -3.47 14.68
CA ALA A 110 24.16 -4.83 14.60
C ALA A 110 25.55 -4.88 13.96
N GLU A 111 25.77 -4.14 12.88
CA GLU A 111 27.08 -4.02 12.21
C GLU A 111 28.14 -3.41 13.14
N LYS A 112 27.81 -2.31 13.83
CA LYS A 112 28.71 -1.72 14.83
C LYS A 112 29.05 -2.70 15.94
N GLN A 113 28.06 -3.45 16.42
CA GLN A 113 28.28 -4.44 17.47
C GLN A 113 29.15 -5.60 16.98
N ALA A 114 28.98 -6.07 15.74
CA ALA A 114 29.84 -7.09 15.14
C ALA A 114 31.31 -6.63 15.02
N VAL A 115 31.53 -5.40 14.54
CA VAL A 115 32.88 -4.80 14.44
C VAL A 115 33.53 -4.64 15.82
N ASP A 116 32.75 -4.28 16.84
CA ASP A 116 33.24 -4.16 18.23
C ASP A 116 33.65 -5.53 18.81
N PHE A 117 32.85 -6.58 18.56
CA PHE A 117 33.19 -7.95 18.94
C PHE A 117 34.44 -8.48 18.23
N GLU A 118 34.61 -8.20 16.94
CA GLU A 118 35.79 -8.61 16.17
C GLU A 118 37.06 -7.92 16.68
N LYS A 119 36.98 -6.63 17.01
CA LYS A 119 38.10 -5.87 17.61
C LYS A 119 38.48 -6.38 19.01
N LEU A 120 37.50 -6.80 19.82
CA LEU A 120 37.74 -7.42 21.12
C LEU A 120 38.42 -8.79 20.98
N ALA A 121 38.06 -9.57 19.95
CA ALA A 121 38.66 -10.88 19.69
C ALA A 121 40.12 -10.77 19.22
N ASP A 122 40.49 -9.70 18.50
CA ASP A 122 41.86 -9.44 18.05
C ASP A 122 42.85 -9.10 19.20
N TRP A 123 42.33 -8.80 20.40
CA TRP A 123 43.12 -8.46 21.60
C TRP A 123 43.36 -9.65 22.55
N LEU A 124 42.84 -10.85 22.26
CA LEU A 124 42.96 -12.06 23.09
C LEU A 124 43.92 -13.08 22.47
#